data_AF-A0A9P0VTX8-F1
#
_entry.id   AF-A0A9P0VTX8-F1
#
_cell.length_a   1.000
_cell.length_b   1.000
_cell.length_c   1.000
_cell.angle_alpha   90.00
_cell.angle_beta   90.00
_cell.angle_gamma   90.00
#
_symmetry.space_group_name_H-M   'P 1'
#
loop_
_entity.id
_entity.type
_entity.pdbx_description
1 polymer ?
#
loop_
_entity_poly.entity_id
_entity_poly.type
_entity_poly.pdbx_seq_one_letter_code
_entity_poly.pdbx_strand_id
1 'polypeptide(L)'
;MMNKFLQIKQQASGWPKHCLTDEEKNRYIDAFLDREDIKLEFSKIIENPCLRSLAKLMLNSFWGKFAQKENQNKTSIVRDCGEFFDMLTNPSIHVNTVLPVNEETLLITWEFREEAYDVSSTVNVVLASYVTALARLKLYSFLEKVEERAVYVDTDSCIYISRKGLDDISTGDFIGDMTDELNGGFISEFVSGGPKNYAYKYTTLSGEEQIVCKVKGISLNYKASQVVNFEKIKDMVLKKSDPVSVLSRQLRRTREHAVVTVEFPKVYKITSMKRKFYEDHTSVPFGFKKIKY
;
A
#
# COMPACT_ATOMS: atom_id res chain seq x y z
N MET A 1 16.35 18.30 1.77
CA MET A 1 16.14 17.09 2.59
C MET A 1 15.65 15.90 1.76
N MET A 2 14.59 16.05 0.96
CA MET A 2 14.03 14.98 0.12
C MET A 2 15.03 14.40 -0.90
N ASN A 3 15.77 15.25 -1.61
CA ASN A 3 16.80 14.83 -2.58
C ASN A 3 17.87 13.92 -1.95
N LYS A 4 18.18 14.11 -0.66
CA LYS A 4 19.16 13.28 0.04
C LYS A 4 18.66 11.86 0.25
N PHE A 5 17.42 11.70 0.72
CA PHE A 5 16.83 10.36 0.89
C PHE A 5 16.60 9.66 -0.45
N LEU A 6 16.30 10.43 -1.49
CA LEU A 6 16.14 9.93 -2.85
C LEU A 6 17.47 9.43 -3.43
N GLN A 7 18.55 10.21 -3.27
CA GLN A 7 19.91 9.79 -3.58
C GLN A 7 20.29 8.49 -2.84
N ILE A 8 20.05 8.43 -1.52
CA ILE A 8 20.36 7.24 -0.71
C ILE A 8 19.55 6.03 -1.19
N LYS A 9 18.24 6.21 -1.43
CA LYS A 9 17.37 5.13 -1.94
C LYS A 9 17.89 4.60 -3.28
N GLN A 10 18.26 5.49 -4.19
CA GLN A 10 18.72 5.09 -5.52
C GLN A 10 20.06 4.36 -5.44
N GLN A 11 21.04 4.92 -4.73
CA GLN A 11 22.34 4.30 -4.53
C GLN A 11 22.24 2.92 -3.84
N ALA A 12 21.35 2.80 -2.84
CA ALA A 12 21.11 1.54 -2.14
C ALA A 12 20.32 0.50 -2.96
N SER A 13 19.79 0.86 -4.14
CA SER A 13 19.09 -0.07 -5.03
C SER A 13 20.06 -0.88 -5.91
N GLY A 14 21.35 -0.53 -5.92
CA GLY A 14 22.33 -1.13 -6.81
C GLY A 14 22.25 -0.62 -8.24
N TRP A 15 23.05 -1.20 -9.11
CA TRP A 15 23.11 -0.83 -10.53
C TRP A 15 21.94 -1.42 -11.32
N PRO A 16 21.37 -0.68 -12.29
CA PRO A 16 20.44 -1.24 -13.26
C PRO A 16 21.05 -2.43 -14.00
N LYS A 17 20.23 -3.41 -14.39
CA LYS A 17 20.70 -4.65 -15.04
C LYS A 17 21.42 -4.42 -16.37
N HIS A 18 21.15 -3.29 -17.04
CA HIS A 18 21.76 -2.92 -18.30
C HIS A 18 23.08 -2.15 -18.16
N CYS A 19 23.51 -1.80 -16.93
CA CYS A 19 24.77 -1.10 -16.67
C CYS A 19 25.88 -2.10 -16.31
N LEU A 20 26.52 -2.68 -17.32
CA LEU A 20 27.57 -3.69 -17.14
C LEU A 20 28.96 -3.05 -17.16
N THR A 21 29.19 -2.09 -18.05
CA THR A 21 30.48 -1.41 -18.19
C THR A 21 30.55 -0.13 -17.36
N ASP A 22 31.76 0.35 -17.08
CA ASP A 22 31.93 1.59 -16.34
C ASP A 22 31.48 2.82 -17.14
N GLU A 23 31.52 2.78 -18.48
CA GLU A 23 30.94 3.82 -19.33
C GLU A 23 29.41 3.86 -19.21
N GLU A 24 28.73 2.70 -19.19
CA GLU A 24 27.28 2.62 -18.98
C GLU A 24 26.87 3.14 -17.60
N LYS A 25 27.64 2.79 -16.58
CA LYS A 25 27.43 3.27 -15.21
C LYS A 25 27.60 4.78 -15.09
N ASN A 26 28.63 5.35 -15.71
CA ASN A 26 28.82 6.81 -15.72
C ASN A 26 27.70 7.51 -16.50
N ARG A 27 27.32 7.00 -17.66
CA ARG A 27 26.16 7.51 -18.43
C ARG A 27 24.87 7.48 -17.60
N TYR A 28 24.66 6.44 -16.81
CA TYR A 28 23.50 6.36 -15.91
C TYR A 28 23.53 7.45 -14.84
N ILE A 29 24.69 7.71 -14.22
CA ILE A 29 24.85 8.79 -13.22
C ILE A 29 24.57 10.16 -13.86
N ASP A 30 25.12 10.41 -15.05
CA ASP A 30 24.93 11.68 -15.76
C ASP A 30 23.46 11.88 -16.14
N ALA A 31 22.82 10.84 -16.70
CA ALA A 31 21.39 10.90 -17.02
C ALA A 31 20.51 11.11 -15.78
N PHE A 32 20.89 10.56 -14.62
CA PHE A 32 20.17 10.77 -13.37
C PHE A 32 20.36 12.20 -12.83
N LEU A 33 21.55 12.77 -12.98
CA LEU A 33 21.81 14.16 -12.65
C LEU A 33 21.00 15.10 -13.56
N ASP A 34 21.03 14.87 -14.87
CA ASP A 34 20.34 15.73 -15.85
C ASP A 34 18.81 15.71 -15.67
N ARG A 35 18.24 14.54 -15.36
CA ARG A 35 16.79 14.37 -15.26
C ARG A 35 16.24 14.73 -13.89
N GLU A 36 16.94 14.36 -12.81
CA GLU A 36 16.42 14.46 -11.44
C GLU A 36 17.11 15.54 -10.59
N ASP A 37 18.12 16.23 -11.13
CA ASP A 37 18.96 17.20 -10.42
C ASP A 37 19.57 16.61 -9.13
N ILE A 38 19.95 15.32 -9.20
CA ILE A 38 20.53 14.57 -8.09
C ILE A 38 21.78 13.86 -8.58
N LYS A 39 22.93 14.26 -8.02
CA LYS A 39 24.20 13.60 -8.33
C LYS A 39 24.32 12.29 -7.56
N LEU A 40 24.43 11.16 -8.25
CA LEU A 40 24.75 9.88 -7.63
C LEU A 40 26.28 9.71 -7.50
N GLU A 41 26.72 8.97 -6.50
CA GLU A 41 28.14 8.65 -6.28
C GLU A 41 28.43 7.22 -6.74
N PHE A 42 29.28 7.06 -7.76
CA PHE A 42 29.63 5.77 -8.37
C PHE A 42 29.99 4.69 -7.34
N SER A 43 30.85 5.03 -6.36
CA SER A 43 31.30 4.09 -5.32
C SER A 43 30.25 3.74 -4.27
N LYS A 44 29.14 4.48 -4.21
CA LYS A 44 28.06 4.25 -3.24
C LYS A 44 26.85 3.53 -3.84
N ILE A 45 26.83 3.31 -5.16
CA ILE A 45 25.78 2.51 -5.82
C ILE A 45 26.09 1.04 -5.55
N ILE A 46 25.55 0.55 -4.44
CA ILE A 46 25.75 -0.81 -3.93
C ILE A 46 24.40 -1.27 -3.39
N GLU A 47 23.98 -2.47 -3.77
CA GLU A 47 22.73 -3.05 -3.29
C GLU A 47 22.75 -3.16 -1.75
N ASN A 48 21.84 -2.44 -1.10
CA ASN A 48 21.66 -2.47 0.35
C ASN A 48 20.16 -2.43 0.68
N PRO A 49 19.50 -3.59 0.79
CA PRO A 49 18.06 -3.67 1.01
C PRO A 49 17.57 -2.94 2.27
N CYS A 50 18.39 -2.95 3.33
CA CYS A 50 18.05 -2.28 4.60
C CYS A 50 18.07 -0.76 4.46
N LEU A 51 19.18 -0.21 3.96
CA LEU A 51 19.32 1.23 3.76
C LEU A 51 18.30 1.76 2.75
N ARG A 52 18.05 1.01 1.69
CA ARG A 52 17.01 1.32 0.70
C ARG A 52 15.62 1.38 1.35
N SER A 53 15.30 0.42 2.21
CA SER A 53 14.03 0.37 2.93
C SER A 53 13.87 1.55 3.89
N LEU A 54 14.92 1.92 4.62
CA LEU A 54 14.94 3.09 5.50
C LEU A 54 14.71 4.39 4.71
N ALA A 55 15.45 4.58 3.61
CA ALA A 55 15.30 5.76 2.76
C ALA A 55 13.90 5.85 2.14
N LYS A 56 13.35 4.73 1.67
CA LYS A 56 11.97 4.64 1.17
C LYS A 56 10.95 4.96 2.27
N LEU A 57 11.15 4.46 3.49
CA LEU A 57 10.28 4.73 4.63
C LEU A 57 10.25 6.22 4.95
N MET A 58 11.41 6.89 4.96
CA MET A 58 11.50 8.34 5.22
C MET A 58 10.73 9.13 4.16
N LEU A 59 10.95 8.83 2.87
CA LEU A 59 10.24 9.46 1.75
C LEU A 59 8.71 9.32 1.88
N ASN A 60 8.24 8.10 2.17
CA ASN A 60 6.80 7.83 2.32
C ASN A 60 6.20 8.47 3.58
N SER A 61 6.98 8.58 4.66
CA SER A 61 6.51 9.13 5.94
C SER A 61 6.30 10.63 5.90
N PHE A 62 7.09 11.38 5.10
CA PHE A 62 6.90 12.82 4.94
C PHE A 62 5.50 13.16 4.44
N TRP A 63 5.04 12.46 3.38
CA TRP A 63 3.67 12.62 2.89
C TRP A 63 2.62 12.25 3.94
N GLY A 64 2.81 11.11 4.62
CA GLY A 64 1.87 10.65 5.65
C GLY A 64 1.73 11.62 6.83
N LYS A 65 2.78 12.38 7.15
CA LYS A 65 2.73 13.41 8.19
C LYS A 65 1.84 14.58 7.83
N PHE A 66 1.85 15.04 6.57
CA PHE A 66 0.94 16.10 6.14
C PHE A 66 -0.55 15.72 6.26
N ALA A 67 -0.87 14.42 6.21
CA ALA A 67 -2.23 13.90 6.32
C ALA A 67 -2.58 13.33 7.71
N GLN A 68 -1.73 13.54 8.72
CA GLN A 68 -1.93 12.94 10.03
C GLN A 68 -3.15 13.57 10.72
N LYS A 69 -4.05 12.73 11.29
CA LYS A 69 -5.09 13.21 12.21
C LYS A 69 -4.43 13.86 13.43
N GLU A 70 -4.70 15.15 13.63
CA GLU A 70 -4.07 15.97 14.67
C GLU A 70 -4.53 15.57 16.07
N ASN A 71 -5.85 15.48 16.26
CA ASN A 71 -6.43 15.06 17.52
C ASN A 71 -6.46 13.52 17.62
N GLN A 72 -5.39 12.96 18.20
CA GLN A 72 -5.27 11.54 18.47
C GLN A 72 -5.62 11.24 19.93
N ASN A 73 -6.19 10.07 20.18
CA ASN A 73 -6.38 9.58 21.54
C ASN A 73 -5.04 9.50 22.27
N LYS A 74 -4.98 10.17 23.42
CA LYS A 74 -3.86 10.16 24.35
C LYS A 74 -4.17 9.22 25.51
N THR A 75 -3.11 8.75 26.16
CA THR A 75 -3.22 7.87 27.33
C THR A 75 -2.35 8.45 28.44
N SER A 76 -2.96 8.77 29.58
CA SER A 76 -2.28 9.24 30.77
C SER A 76 -2.34 8.18 31.87
N ILE A 77 -1.27 8.09 32.67
CA ILE A 77 -1.21 7.28 33.88
C ILE A 77 -1.42 8.24 35.05
N VAL A 78 -2.56 8.13 35.73
CA VAL A 78 -2.95 9.02 36.82
C VAL A 78 -2.92 8.25 38.13
N ARG A 79 -2.28 8.82 39.15
CA ARG A 79 -2.19 8.22 40.50
C ARG A 79 -2.83 9.07 41.59
N ASP A 80 -3.06 10.34 41.29
CA ASP A 80 -3.67 11.28 42.22
C ASP A 80 -5.15 11.48 41.90
N CYS A 81 -5.98 11.51 42.95
CA CYS A 81 -7.42 11.74 42.79
C CYS A 81 -7.72 13.16 42.29
N GLY A 82 -6.92 14.17 42.70
CA GLY A 82 -7.06 15.54 42.22
C GLY A 82 -6.86 15.63 40.71
N GLU A 83 -5.75 15.09 40.20
CA GLU A 83 -5.47 15.01 38.76
C GLU A 83 -6.62 14.31 38.00
N PHE A 84 -7.20 13.25 38.58
CA PHE A 84 -8.33 12.57 37.95
C PHE A 84 -9.58 13.46 37.84
N PHE A 85 -9.97 14.14 38.92
CA PHE A 85 -11.13 15.04 38.90
C PHE A 85 -10.88 16.27 38.03
N ASP A 86 -9.65 16.79 38.00
CA ASP A 86 -9.25 17.87 37.11
C ASP A 86 -9.44 17.43 35.65
N MET A 87 -9.04 16.21 35.29
CA MET A 87 -9.27 15.68 33.94
C MET A 87 -10.76 15.52 33.60
N LEU A 88 -11.59 15.04 34.54
CA LEU A 88 -13.03 14.87 34.30
C LEU A 88 -13.79 16.20 34.17
N THR A 89 -13.35 17.23 34.88
CA THR A 89 -13.99 18.54 34.91
C THR A 89 -13.42 19.51 33.88
N ASN A 90 -12.28 19.18 33.26
CA ASN A 90 -11.66 20.02 32.25
C ASN A 90 -12.54 20.08 30.98
N PRO A 91 -13.06 21.27 30.61
CA PRO A 91 -13.96 21.44 29.47
C PRO A 91 -13.26 21.22 28.12
N SER A 92 -11.93 21.31 28.08
CA SER A 92 -11.11 21.19 26.86
C SER A 92 -10.85 19.75 26.46
N ILE A 93 -11.09 18.78 27.34
CA ILE A 93 -10.83 17.36 27.05
C ILE A 93 -12.11 16.52 27.12
N HIS A 94 -12.06 15.38 26.45
CA HIS A 94 -13.06 14.34 26.51
C HIS A 94 -12.40 13.05 26.98
N VAL A 95 -12.82 12.56 28.15
CA VAL A 95 -12.34 11.30 28.72
C VAL A 95 -13.12 10.14 28.08
N ASN A 96 -12.41 9.30 27.34
CA ASN A 96 -12.97 8.16 26.60
C ASN A 96 -13.12 6.92 27.49
N THR A 97 -12.08 6.58 28.23
CA THR A 97 -12.01 5.35 29.04
C THR A 97 -11.18 5.61 30.29
N VAL A 98 -11.65 5.13 31.43
CA VAL A 98 -10.89 5.06 32.68
C VAL A 98 -10.73 3.60 33.06
N LEU A 99 -9.49 3.15 33.20
CA LEU A 99 -9.16 1.77 33.54
C LEU A 99 -8.31 1.73 34.82
N PRO A 100 -8.82 1.18 35.93
CA PRO A 100 -7.98 0.93 37.10
C PRO A 100 -6.98 -0.20 36.80
N VAL A 101 -5.69 0.10 36.95
CA VAL A 101 -4.60 -0.87 36.80
C VAL A 101 -4.34 -1.58 38.12
N ASN A 102 -4.39 -0.83 39.22
CA ASN A 102 -4.32 -1.29 40.61
C ASN A 102 -5.02 -0.27 41.51
N GLU A 103 -4.92 -0.43 42.83
CA GLU A 103 -5.58 0.43 43.82
C GLU A 103 -5.15 1.90 43.77
N GLU A 104 -3.97 2.20 43.22
CA GLU A 104 -3.36 3.54 43.22
C GLU A 104 -3.14 4.11 41.81
N THR A 105 -3.50 3.39 40.75
CA THR A 105 -3.15 3.78 39.38
C THR A 105 -4.33 3.59 38.43
N LEU A 106 -4.71 4.69 37.78
CA LEU A 106 -5.67 4.74 36.69
C LEU A 106 -4.96 4.96 35.36
N LEU A 107 -5.40 4.25 34.33
CA LEU A 107 -5.06 4.55 32.94
C LEU A 107 -6.24 5.23 32.28
N ILE A 108 -6.03 6.47 31.85
CA ILE A 108 -7.10 7.30 31.28
C ILE A 108 -6.79 7.56 29.82
N THR A 109 -7.69 7.12 28.94
CA THR A 109 -7.66 7.49 27.53
C THR A 109 -8.54 8.70 27.31
N TRP A 110 -8.02 9.73 26.65
CA TRP A 110 -8.71 10.99 26.43
C TRP A 110 -8.31 11.61 25.09
N GLU A 111 -9.13 12.51 24.57
CA GLU A 111 -8.79 13.36 23.43
C GLU A 111 -9.18 14.80 23.73
N PHE A 112 -8.65 15.77 22.98
CA PHE A 112 -9.14 17.15 23.10
C PHE A 112 -10.52 17.26 22.47
N ARG A 113 -11.32 18.23 22.90
CA ARG A 113 -12.49 18.64 22.12
C ARG A 113 -12.05 19.37 20.85
N GLU A 114 -12.88 19.36 19.81
CA GLU A 114 -12.52 19.93 18.51
C GLU A 114 -12.13 21.42 18.59
N GLU A 115 -12.74 22.16 19.50
CA GLU A 115 -12.50 23.60 19.70
C GLU A 115 -11.23 23.90 20.51
N ALA A 116 -10.62 22.88 21.12
CA ALA A 116 -9.58 23.07 22.14
C ALA A 116 -8.23 22.42 21.78
N TYR A 117 -8.13 21.76 20.62
CA TYR A 117 -6.86 21.17 20.19
C TYR A 117 -6.03 22.16 19.36
N ASP A 118 -4.73 22.17 19.61
CA ASP A 118 -3.79 22.97 18.81
C ASP A 118 -3.53 22.33 17.45
N VAL A 119 -3.60 23.14 16.41
CA VAL A 119 -3.22 22.73 15.05
C VAL A 119 -1.71 22.51 15.00
N SER A 120 -1.29 21.38 14.43
CA SER A 120 0.12 21.06 14.25
C SER A 120 0.69 21.84 13.08
N SER A 121 1.81 22.54 13.32
CA SER A 121 2.58 23.21 12.26
C SER A 121 3.14 22.26 11.20
N THR A 122 3.12 20.95 11.45
CA THR A 122 3.64 19.92 10.54
C THR A 122 2.57 19.28 9.65
N VAL A 123 1.29 19.49 9.96
CA VAL A 123 0.16 18.92 9.22
C VAL A 123 -0.31 19.93 8.18
N ASN A 124 -0.52 19.45 6.95
CA ASN A 124 -1.05 20.27 5.87
C ASN A 124 -1.86 19.39 4.92
N VAL A 125 -3.15 19.27 5.22
CA VAL A 125 -4.08 18.42 4.48
C VAL A 125 -4.22 18.87 3.02
N VAL A 126 -4.07 20.17 2.74
CA VAL A 126 -4.10 20.71 1.37
C VAL A 126 -2.94 20.14 0.56
N LEU A 127 -1.70 20.22 1.07
CA LEU A 127 -0.54 19.63 0.39
C LEU A 127 -0.68 18.11 0.22
N ALA A 128 -1.15 17.41 1.25
CA ALA A 128 -1.41 15.97 1.14
C ALA A 128 -2.44 15.64 0.04
N SER A 129 -3.49 16.45 -0.09
CA SER A 129 -4.52 16.29 -1.12
C SER A 129 -3.95 16.49 -2.53
N TYR A 130 -3.09 17.50 -2.73
CA TYR A 130 -2.41 17.72 -4.02
C TYR A 130 -1.49 16.57 -4.37
N VAL A 131 -0.68 16.07 -3.44
CA VAL A 131 0.21 14.92 -3.69
C VAL A 131 -0.61 13.69 -4.14
N THR A 132 -1.72 13.39 -3.46
CA THR A 132 -2.58 12.25 -3.85
C THR A 132 -3.35 12.49 -5.15
N ALA A 133 -3.70 13.73 -5.49
CA ALA A 133 -4.33 14.07 -6.76
C ALA A 133 -3.33 13.91 -7.92
N LEU A 134 -2.13 14.46 -7.78
CA LEU A 134 -1.08 14.37 -8.79
C LEU A 134 -0.60 12.94 -9.01
N ALA A 135 -0.46 12.14 -7.93
CA ALA A 135 -0.15 10.71 -8.07
C ALA A 135 -1.21 9.95 -8.87
N ARG A 136 -2.50 10.26 -8.64
CA ARG A 136 -3.61 9.67 -9.42
C ARG A 136 -3.58 10.10 -10.88
N LEU A 137 -3.32 11.37 -11.18
CA LEU A 137 -3.18 11.87 -12.55
C LEU A 137 -1.97 11.25 -13.26
N LYS A 138 -0.84 11.08 -12.55
CA LYS A 138 0.33 10.41 -13.08
C LYS A 138 0.04 8.96 -13.45
N LEU A 139 -0.62 8.21 -12.56
CA LEU A 139 -1.05 6.85 -12.88
C LEU A 139 -2.04 6.84 -14.07
N TYR A 140 -2.99 7.77 -14.08
CA TYR A 140 -3.96 7.91 -15.16
C TYR A 140 -3.28 8.12 -16.53
N SER A 141 -2.21 8.92 -16.61
CA SER A 141 -1.45 9.11 -17.85
C SER A 141 -0.85 7.82 -18.42
N PHE A 142 -0.56 6.82 -17.58
CA PHE A 142 -0.15 5.49 -18.05
C PHE A 142 -1.35 4.64 -18.46
N LEU A 143 -2.48 4.78 -17.75
CA LEU A 143 -3.73 4.09 -18.09
C LEU A 143 -4.29 4.53 -19.44
N GLU A 144 -4.11 5.79 -19.84
CA GLU A 144 -4.51 6.28 -21.17
C GLU A 144 -3.80 5.56 -22.32
N LYS A 145 -2.61 5.00 -22.10
CA LYS A 145 -1.89 4.23 -23.14
C LYS A 145 -2.46 2.82 -23.33
N VAL A 146 -3.01 2.24 -22.27
CA VAL A 146 -3.49 0.85 -22.26
C VAL A 146 -5.01 0.76 -22.33
N GLU A 147 -5.72 1.80 -21.93
CA GLU A 147 -7.17 1.94 -21.96
C GLU A 147 -7.90 0.69 -21.43
N GLU A 148 -8.74 0.06 -22.26
CA GLU A 148 -9.51 -1.15 -21.93
C GLU A 148 -8.62 -2.36 -21.63
N ARG A 149 -7.32 -2.32 -21.97
CA ARG A 149 -6.37 -3.39 -21.63
C ARG A 149 -5.97 -3.38 -20.17
N ALA A 150 -6.19 -2.28 -19.42
CA ALA A 150 -5.94 -2.25 -17.98
C ALA A 150 -6.97 -3.11 -17.23
N VAL A 151 -6.52 -4.25 -16.69
CA VAL A 151 -7.38 -5.23 -15.99
C VAL A 151 -7.40 -5.02 -14.48
N TYR A 152 -6.38 -4.40 -13.91
CA TYR A 152 -6.33 -4.08 -12.49
C TYR A 152 -5.44 -2.87 -12.20
N VAL A 153 -5.84 -2.05 -11.23
CA VAL A 153 -5.12 -0.83 -10.84
C VAL A 153 -5.17 -0.70 -9.31
N ASP A 154 -4.02 -0.43 -8.68
CA ASP A 154 -3.95 -0.12 -7.25
C ASP A 154 -2.82 0.87 -6.96
N THR A 155 -3.21 2.06 -6.48
CA THR A 155 -2.35 3.16 -5.97
C THR A 155 -1.29 3.69 -6.94
N ASP A 156 -0.31 2.88 -7.28
CA ASP A 156 0.88 3.15 -8.10
C ASP A 156 1.24 1.98 -9.03
N SER A 157 0.35 0.98 -9.17
CA SER A 157 0.54 -0.21 -9.99
C SER A 157 -0.63 -0.42 -10.97
N CYS A 158 -0.33 -1.04 -12.11
CA CYS A 158 -1.31 -1.46 -13.11
C CYS A 158 -0.94 -2.84 -13.66
N ILE A 159 -1.94 -3.71 -13.83
CA ILE A 159 -1.82 -4.95 -14.60
C ILE A 159 -2.67 -4.75 -15.86
N TYR A 160 -2.09 -5.05 -17.01
CA TYR A 160 -2.74 -4.86 -18.29
C TYR A 160 -2.41 -5.97 -19.29
N ILE A 161 -3.23 -6.10 -20.32
CA ILE A 161 -3.04 -7.06 -21.41
C ILE A 161 -2.06 -6.46 -22.43
N SER A 162 -0.90 -7.09 -22.61
CA SER A 162 -0.01 -6.80 -23.73
C SER A 162 -0.50 -7.51 -25.00
N ARG A 163 -0.45 -6.82 -26.15
CA ARG A 163 -0.79 -7.40 -27.46
C ARG A 163 0.22 -6.96 -28.50
N LYS A 164 0.61 -7.88 -29.37
CA LYS A 164 1.52 -7.58 -30.48
C LYS A 164 0.91 -6.48 -31.36
N GLY A 165 1.66 -5.42 -31.59
CA GLY A 165 1.26 -4.28 -32.42
C GLY A 165 0.50 -3.17 -31.68
N LEU A 166 0.32 -3.27 -30.37
CA LEU A 166 -0.15 -2.17 -29.52
C LEU A 166 0.98 -1.69 -28.61
N ASP A 167 0.98 -0.40 -28.29
CA ASP A 167 2.02 0.21 -27.46
C ASP A 167 1.83 -0.17 -25.98
N ASP A 168 2.87 -0.69 -25.36
CA ASP A 168 2.87 -1.02 -23.94
C ASP A 168 3.40 0.12 -23.07
N ILE A 169 3.20 0.02 -21.76
CA ILE A 169 3.67 1.05 -20.83
C ILE A 169 5.19 1.00 -20.75
N SER A 170 5.84 2.09 -21.17
CA SER A 170 7.29 2.27 -21.06
C SER A 170 7.77 2.19 -19.62
N THR A 171 8.77 1.35 -19.36
CA THR A 171 9.44 1.23 -18.07
C THR A 171 10.72 2.05 -18.02
N GLY A 172 11.17 2.43 -16.83
CA GLY A 172 12.42 3.18 -16.66
C GLY A 172 12.95 3.15 -15.23
N ASP A 173 14.16 3.70 -15.06
CA ASP A 173 14.94 3.67 -13.82
C ASP A 173 14.90 4.98 -13.02
N PHE A 174 14.09 5.94 -13.48
CA PHE A 174 14.03 7.30 -12.92
C PHE A 174 12.73 7.54 -12.16
N ILE A 175 12.60 8.74 -11.60
CA ILE A 175 11.50 9.05 -10.69
C ILE A 175 10.20 9.21 -11.47
N GLY A 176 9.18 8.48 -11.00
CA GLY A 176 7.87 8.48 -11.62
C GLY A 176 7.78 7.63 -12.88
N ASP A 177 8.84 6.91 -13.26
CA ASP A 177 8.76 5.86 -14.26
C ASP A 177 8.09 4.61 -13.70
N MET A 178 7.47 3.84 -14.57
CA MET A 178 6.91 2.54 -14.21
C MET A 178 8.04 1.50 -14.16
N THR A 179 8.01 0.64 -13.16
CA THR A 179 8.98 -0.46 -13.01
C THR A 179 8.31 -1.78 -13.35
N ASP A 180 9.02 -2.64 -14.10
CA ASP A 180 8.58 -4.01 -14.31
C ASP A 180 8.84 -4.87 -13.07
N GLU A 181 7.78 -5.21 -12.33
CA GLU A 181 7.85 -6.05 -11.13
C GLU A 181 8.14 -7.53 -11.45
N LEU A 182 7.87 -7.99 -12.68
CA LEU A 182 8.05 -9.39 -13.09
C LEU A 182 9.42 -9.66 -13.70
N ASN A 183 10.28 -8.65 -13.79
CA ASN A 183 11.66 -8.77 -14.26
C ASN A 183 11.75 -9.44 -15.64
N GLY A 184 10.89 -9.06 -16.59
CA GLY A 184 10.79 -9.61 -17.94
C GLY A 184 9.90 -10.84 -18.05
N GLY A 185 9.34 -11.33 -16.95
CA GLY A 185 8.29 -12.35 -16.96
C GLY A 185 6.96 -11.82 -17.47
N PHE A 186 6.02 -12.73 -17.75
CA PHE A 186 4.67 -12.36 -18.20
C PHE A 186 3.60 -13.14 -17.45
N ILE A 187 2.46 -12.48 -17.21
CA ILE A 187 1.29 -13.09 -16.57
C ILE A 187 0.56 -13.94 -17.63
N SER A 188 0.40 -15.23 -17.36
CA SER A 188 -0.35 -16.16 -18.21
C SER A 188 -1.84 -16.19 -17.85
N GLU A 189 -2.17 -16.10 -16.57
CA GLU A 189 -3.54 -16.06 -16.07
C GLU A 189 -3.69 -15.01 -14.97
N PHE A 190 -4.74 -14.19 -15.05
CA PHE A 190 -5.08 -13.20 -14.04
C PHE A 190 -6.54 -13.35 -13.60
N VAL A 191 -6.79 -13.30 -12.29
CA VAL A 191 -8.12 -13.37 -11.69
C VAL A 191 -8.27 -12.27 -10.65
N SER A 192 -9.35 -11.49 -10.72
CA SER A 192 -9.67 -10.49 -9.71
C SER A 192 -11.01 -10.77 -9.03
N GLY A 193 -10.96 -10.90 -7.71
CA GLY A 193 -12.13 -10.92 -6.82
C GLY A 193 -12.55 -9.54 -6.31
N GLY A 194 -11.93 -8.47 -6.82
CA GLY A 194 -12.19 -7.08 -6.44
C GLY A 194 -10.95 -6.36 -5.87
N PRO A 195 -11.14 -5.15 -5.29
CA PRO A 195 -10.03 -4.34 -4.80
C PRO A 195 -9.20 -5.07 -3.74
N LYS A 196 -7.89 -5.20 -3.98
CA LYS A 196 -6.92 -5.90 -3.10
C LYS A 196 -7.27 -7.38 -2.87
N ASN A 197 -7.99 -7.99 -3.81
CA ASN A 197 -8.31 -9.41 -3.82
C ASN A 197 -8.11 -9.95 -5.24
N TYR A 198 -6.92 -10.47 -5.55
CA TYR A 198 -6.57 -10.96 -6.88
C TYR A 198 -5.52 -12.07 -6.80
N ALA A 199 -5.42 -12.85 -7.87
CA ALA A 199 -4.39 -13.86 -8.02
C ALA A 199 -3.94 -13.94 -9.48
N TYR A 200 -2.68 -14.31 -9.70
CA TYR A 200 -2.13 -14.48 -11.03
C TYR A 200 -1.07 -15.57 -11.09
N LYS A 201 -0.98 -16.21 -12.25
CA LYS A 201 0.13 -17.08 -12.63
C LYS A 201 1.02 -16.31 -13.59
N TYR A 202 2.33 -16.38 -13.40
CA TYR A 202 3.28 -15.75 -14.31
C TYR A 202 4.46 -16.66 -14.58
N THR A 203 4.99 -16.57 -15.79
CA THR A 203 6.19 -17.28 -16.22
C THR A 203 7.37 -16.32 -16.13
N THR A 204 8.42 -16.73 -15.41
CA THR A 204 9.67 -15.98 -15.30
C THR A 204 10.45 -16.02 -16.62
N LEU A 205 11.48 -15.20 -16.76
CA LEU A 205 12.45 -15.30 -17.87
C LEU A 205 13.11 -16.68 -17.96
N SER A 206 13.23 -17.41 -16.84
CA SER A 206 13.77 -18.78 -16.81
C SER A 206 12.78 -19.85 -17.25
N GLY A 207 11.52 -19.49 -17.52
CA GLY A 207 10.46 -20.42 -17.90
C GLY A 207 9.75 -21.08 -16.71
N GLU A 208 10.04 -20.66 -15.48
CA GLU A 208 9.40 -21.20 -14.28
C GLU A 208 8.02 -20.53 -14.05
N GLU A 209 7.00 -21.34 -13.77
CA GLU A 209 5.68 -20.83 -13.41
C GLU A 209 5.61 -20.50 -11.91
N GLN A 210 5.15 -19.31 -11.58
CA GLN A 210 4.97 -18.82 -10.23
C GLN A 210 3.54 -18.34 -10.02
N ILE A 211 3.03 -18.53 -8.80
CA ILE A 211 1.65 -18.16 -8.43
C ILE A 211 1.69 -17.13 -7.32
N VAL A 212 0.95 -16.04 -7.51
CA VAL A 212 0.79 -14.98 -6.52
C VAL A 212 -0.68 -14.84 -6.18
N CYS A 213 -0.99 -14.88 -4.89
CA CYS A 213 -2.32 -14.58 -4.36
C CYS A 213 -2.23 -13.38 -3.41
N LYS A 214 -3.13 -12.40 -3.58
CA LYS A 214 -3.23 -11.20 -2.75
C LYS A 214 -4.65 -11.09 -2.22
N VAL A 215 -4.82 -11.18 -0.91
CA VAL A 215 -6.14 -11.16 -0.25
C VAL A 215 -6.15 -10.15 0.89
N LYS A 216 -6.97 -9.11 0.77
CA LYS A 216 -7.14 -8.10 1.82
C LYS A 216 -7.71 -8.71 3.10
N GLY A 217 -7.05 -8.42 4.21
CA GLY A 217 -7.53 -8.78 5.55
C GLY A 217 -7.22 -10.22 5.99
N ILE A 218 -6.66 -11.05 5.12
CA ILE A 218 -6.25 -12.43 5.44
C ILE A 218 -4.76 -12.56 5.12
N SER A 219 -3.96 -12.92 6.13
CA SER A 219 -2.56 -13.28 5.93
C SER A 219 -2.50 -14.69 5.35
N LEU A 220 -1.98 -14.81 4.12
CA LEU A 220 -1.81 -16.10 3.44
C LEU A 220 -0.60 -16.86 3.99
N ASN A 221 -0.74 -17.40 5.20
CA ASN A 221 0.17 -18.41 5.71
C ASN A 221 -0.10 -19.77 5.02
N TYR A 222 0.74 -20.77 5.27
CA TYR A 222 0.62 -22.09 4.66
C TYR A 222 -0.80 -22.69 4.78
N LYS A 223 -1.44 -22.67 5.96
CA LYS A 223 -2.80 -23.20 6.15
C LYS A 223 -3.84 -22.39 5.37
N ALA A 224 -3.74 -21.07 5.41
CA ALA A 224 -4.65 -20.17 4.70
C ALA A 224 -4.51 -20.29 3.19
N SER A 225 -3.29 -20.51 2.66
CA SER A 225 -3.07 -20.69 1.22
C SER A 225 -3.57 -22.03 0.70
N GLN A 226 -3.66 -23.08 1.54
CA GLN A 226 -4.36 -24.32 1.16
C GLN A 226 -5.86 -24.08 0.92
N VAL A 227 -6.47 -23.17 1.69
CA VAL A 227 -7.90 -22.86 1.63
C VAL A 227 -8.21 -21.80 0.57
N VAL A 228 -7.41 -20.74 0.50
CA VAL A 228 -7.53 -19.64 -0.45
C VAL A 228 -6.30 -19.63 -1.36
N ASN A 229 -6.39 -20.38 -2.45
CA ASN A 229 -5.40 -20.47 -3.51
C ASN A 229 -5.98 -19.92 -4.84
N PHE A 230 -5.15 -19.86 -5.86
CA PHE A 230 -5.51 -19.37 -7.19
C PHE A 230 -6.77 -20.04 -7.74
N GLU A 231 -6.84 -21.38 -7.73
CA GLU A 231 -7.98 -22.13 -8.27
C GLU A 231 -9.26 -21.84 -7.48
N LYS A 232 -9.18 -21.74 -6.15
CA LYS A 232 -10.34 -21.36 -5.33
C LYS A 232 -10.83 -19.95 -5.64
N ILE A 233 -9.93 -18.98 -5.81
CA ILE A 233 -10.30 -17.61 -6.16
C ILE A 233 -10.96 -17.59 -7.55
N LYS A 234 -10.38 -18.30 -8.53
CA LYS A 234 -10.91 -18.46 -9.88
C LYS A 234 -12.31 -19.05 -9.87
N ASP A 235 -12.50 -20.17 -9.18
CA ASP A 235 -13.81 -20.81 -9.03
C ASP A 235 -14.84 -19.87 -8.38
N MET A 236 -14.47 -19.16 -7.31
CA MET A 236 -15.38 -18.24 -6.63
C MET A 236 -15.77 -17.04 -7.50
N VAL A 237 -14.88 -16.56 -8.36
CA VAL A 237 -15.16 -15.48 -9.31
C VAL A 237 -16.09 -15.95 -10.43
N LEU A 238 -15.85 -17.14 -11.00
CA LEU A 238 -16.61 -17.67 -12.13
C LEU A 238 -17.98 -18.23 -11.72
N LYS A 239 -18.04 -19.00 -10.62
CA LYS A 239 -19.22 -19.78 -10.21
C LYS A 239 -20.01 -19.14 -9.06
N LYS A 240 -19.60 -17.97 -8.57
CA LYS A 240 -20.17 -17.30 -7.38
C LYS A 240 -20.41 -18.27 -6.21
N SER A 241 -19.35 -18.94 -5.78
CA SER A 241 -19.44 -19.93 -4.69
C SER A 241 -19.64 -19.28 -3.31
N ASP A 242 -20.07 -20.11 -2.35
CA ASP A 242 -20.25 -19.69 -0.96
C ASP A 242 -18.95 -19.19 -0.31
N PRO A 243 -19.06 -18.27 0.67
CA PRO A 243 -17.94 -17.79 1.44
C PRO A 243 -17.18 -18.92 2.15
N VAL A 244 -15.87 -18.76 2.29
CA VAL A 244 -14.99 -19.75 2.92
C VAL A 244 -14.46 -19.21 4.24
N SER A 245 -14.45 -20.04 5.28
CA SER A 245 -13.87 -19.68 6.57
C SER A 245 -12.37 -19.99 6.61
N VAL A 246 -11.56 -19.03 7.01
CA VAL A 246 -10.12 -19.17 7.21
C VAL A 246 -9.80 -18.84 8.66
N LEU A 247 -9.20 -19.79 9.38
CA LEU A 247 -8.78 -19.54 10.77
C LEU A 247 -7.62 -18.55 10.80
N SER A 248 -7.81 -17.44 11.49
CA SER A 248 -6.80 -16.40 11.66
C SER A 248 -6.40 -16.31 13.13
N ARG A 249 -5.09 -16.20 13.37
CA ARG A 249 -4.53 -15.97 14.69
C ARG A 249 -4.02 -14.53 14.79
N GLN A 250 -4.41 -13.80 15.82
CA GLN A 250 -3.93 -12.44 16.07
C GLN A 250 -3.58 -12.23 17.54
N LEU A 251 -2.52 -11.46 17.76
CA LEU A 251 -2.26 -10.86 19.06
C LEU A 251 -3.27 -9.73 19.24
N ARG A 252 -4.04 -9.79 20.32
CA ARG A 252 -4.96 -8.74 20.75
C ARG A 252 -4.61 -8.32 22.16
N ARG A 253 -4.90 -7.06 22.46
CA ARG A 253 -4.81 -6.52 23.80
C ARG A 253 -6.22 -6.45 24.38
N THR A 254 -6.43 -7.02 25.56
CA THR A 254 -7.72 -6.90 26.26
C THR A 254 -7.93 -5.49 26.78
N ARG A 255 -9.12 -5.19 27.32
CA ARG A 255 -9.39 -3.89 27.96
C ARG A 255 -8.45 -3.66 29.14
N GLU A 256 -8.10 -4.72 29.86
CA GLU A 256 -7.17 -4.77 30.98
C GLU A 256 -5.70 -4.84 30.53
N HIS A 257 -5.45 -4.58 29.25
CA HIS A 257 -4.12 -4.52 28.67
C HIS A 257 -3.31 -5.82 28.63
N ALA A 258 -3.91 -6.96 28.95
CA ALA A 258 -3.30 -8.27 28.77
C ALA A 258 -3.12 -8.57 27.28
N VAL A 259 -1.96 -9.10 26.91
CA VAL A 259 -1.69 -9.55 25.54
C VAL A 259 -2.13 -11.00 25.42
N VAL A 260 -3.16 -11.24 24.61
CA VAL A 260 -3.71 -12.57 24.38
C VAL A 260 -3.60 -12.94 22.91
N THR A 261 -3.39 -14.22 22.66
CA THR A 261 -3.46 -14.77 21.30
C THR A 261 -4.87 -15.29 21.08
N VAL A 262 -5.59 -14.71 20.12
CA VAL A 262 -6.96 -15.10 19.79
C VAL A 262 -6.99 -15.74 18.42
N GLU A 263 -7.57 -16.93 18.36
CA GLU A 263 -7.95 -17.58 17.10
C GLU A 263 -9.41 -17.27 16.79
N PHE A 264 -9.67 -16.82 15.57
CA PHE A 264 -11.03 -16.52 15.14
C PHE A 264 -11.18 -16.79 13.63
N PRO A 265 -12.36 -17.23 13.19
CA PRO A 265 -12.63 -17.42 11.77
C PRO A 265 -12.74 -16.08 11.05
N LYS A 266 -12.09 -15.97 9.88
CA LYS A 266 -12.31 -14.90 8.92
C LYS A 266 -13.06 -15.46 7.73
N VAL A 267 -14.16 -14.82 7.37
CA VAL A 267 -14.95 -15.20 6.20
C VAL A 267 -14.37 -14.54 4.96
N TYR A 268 -13.80 -15.35 4.08
CA TYR A 268 -13.36 -14.96 2.74
C TYR A 268 -14.54 -15.01 1.77
N LYS A 269 -14.75 -13.92 1.03
CA LYS A 269 -15.69 -13.84 -0.08
C LYS A 269 -15.18 -12.90 -1.15
N ILE A 270 -15.68 -13.07 -2.36
CA ILE A 270 -15.45 -12.14 -3.47
C ILE A 270 -16.21 -10.84 -3.18
N THR A 271 -15.53 -9.70 -3.35
CA THR A 271 -16.06 -8.37 -3.02
C THR A 271 -16.18 -7.47 -4.25
N SER A 272 -16.27 -8.07 -5.45
CA SER A 272 -16.37 -7.37 -6.72
C SER A 272 -17.78 -6.81 -6.98
N MET A 273 -18.34 -6.10 -6.00
CA MET A 273 -19.72 -5.62 -6.01
C MET A 273 -19.88 -4.22 -6.64
N LYS A 274 -18.77 -3.58 -7.04
CA LYS A 274 -18.75 -2.17 -7.51
C LYS A 274 -18.71 -2.01 -9.03
N ARG A 275 -18.79 -3.12 -9.78
CA ARG A 275 -18.75 -3.15 -11.25
C ARG A 275 -19.81 -4.09 -11.78
N LYS A 276 -20.24 -3.86 -13.02
CA LYS A 276 -21.06 -4.79 -13.79
C LYS A 276 -20.13 -5.69 -14.59
N PHE A 277 -20.28 -7.00 -14.44
CA PHE A 277 -19.54 -8.02 -15.20
C PHE A 277 -20.43 -8.57 -16.33
N TYR A 278 -19.83 -8.80 -17.48
CA TYR A 278 -20.46 -9.41 -18.65
C TYR A 278 -20.02 -10.88 -18.80
N GLU A 279 -20.71 -11.62 -19.68
CA GLU A 279 -20.44 -13.04 -19.93
C GLU A 279 -19.06 -13.28 -20.54
N ASP A 280 -18.51 -12.30 -21.27
CA ASP A 280 -17.16 -12.31 -21.85
C ASP A 280 -16.05 -11.98 -20.82
N HIS A 281 -16.38 -11.96 -19.53
CA HIS A 281 -15.52 -11.59 -18.42
C HIS A 281 -15.03 -10.13 -18.41
N THR A 282 -15.54 -9.28 -19.30
CA THR A 282 -15.30 -7.84 -19.21
C THR A 282 -16.09 -7.22 -18.06
N SER A 283 -15.66 -6.05 -17.58
CA SER A 283 -16.39 -5.34 -16.54
C SER A 283 -16.37 -3.84 -16.75
N VAL A 284 -17.48 -3.19 -16.43
CA VAL A 284 -17.64 -1.74 -16.52
C VAL A 284 -18.13 -1.14 -15.20
N PRO A 285 -17.81 0.12 -14.88
CA PRO A 285 -18.44 0.83 -13.77
C PRO A 285 -19.96 0.89 -13.95
N PHE A 286 -20.70 0.89 -12.84
CA PHE A 286 -22.13 1.17 -12.89
C PHE A 286 -22.37 2.57 -13.47
N GLY A 287 -23.34 2.69 -14.37
CA GLY A 287 -23.63 3.94 -15.07
C GLY A 287 -22.75 4.23 -16.29
N PHE A 288 -21.77 3.38 -16.61
CA PHE A 288 -20.99 3.52 -17.83
C PHE A 288 -21.89 3.42 -19.07
N LYS A 289 -21.87 4.47 -19.91
CA LYS A 289 -22.51 4.50 -21.22
C LYS A 289 -21.42 4.56 -22.26
N LYS A 290 -21.37 3.55 -23.14
CA LYS A 290 -20.44 3.56 -24.28
C LYS A 290 -20.83 4.74 -25.18
N ILE A 291 -19.94 5.72 -25.33
CA ILE A 291 -20.15 6.82 -26.26
C ILE A 291 -20.13 6.21 -27.66
N LYS A 292 -21.27 6.25 -28.35
CA LYS A 292 -21.32 5.88 -29.77
C LYS A 292 -20.68 7.03 -30.54
N TYR A 293 -19.49 6.79 -31.07
CA TYR A 293 -18.92 7.60 -32.15
C TYR A 293 -19.45 7.09 -33.48
#